data_AF-E3NN02-F1
#
_entry.id   AF-E3NN02-F1
#
_cell.length_a   1.000
_cell.length_b   1.000
_cell.length_c   1.000
_cell.angle_alpha   90.00
_cell.angle_beta   90.00
_cell.angle_gamma   90.00
#
_symmetry.space_group_name_H-M   'P 1'
#
loop_
_entity.id
_entity.type
_entity.pdbx_description
1 polymer ?
#
loop_
_entity_poly.entity_id
_entity_poly.type
_entity_poly.pdbx_seq_one_letter_code
_entity_poly.pdbx_strand_id
1 'polypeptide(L)'
;MFFRLFLFLSVASSVSAAGNVCKTGNIVNRLVNSQPYYWPATWNETQTAPALEMGQTCSWTVTIPQGYYAKLIINGKTQDSLSIFQTIDAAGNLMRTTQEGMQPYYFPPSKFSVTVSNQAAATFAFRIEWKLLPTLPTLYTQISAIAEVINATNKEYYIVYDSNSGVSLLPFPEDINNYYSLRSTLIFEGGRIQRGNYIGNLFLIYQSGNQYITSSGFDSVVIVNLEASNQTNLLLIQESRYVENLHYVELVPVLNSQYKATINSQIKTSALVSTSSIKQTLIDIQMDDNANITVAYGTPDPMVFDKTYTGLQFKKLLPIMYETPVLTFVLDSGVAVFTFQA
;
A
#
# COMPACT_ATOMS: atom_id res chain seq x y z
N MET A 1 -3.40 -21.19 -66.37
CA MET A 1 -2.96 -19.77 -66.30
C MET A 1 -3.11 -19.31 -64.86
N PHE A 2 -2.03 -18.80 -64.29
CA PHE A 2 -1.65 -18.89 -62.87
C PHE A 2 -2.49 -18.04 -61.90
N PHE A 3 -2.86 -18.66 -60.77
CA PHE A 3 -3.40 -18.04 -59.56
C PHE A 3 -2.24 -17.42 -58.76
N ARG A 4 -2.22 -16.09 -58.55
CA ARG A 4 -1.19 -15.41 -57.73
C ARG A 4 -1.65 -15.32 -56.28
N LEU A 5 -1.01 -16.11 -55.42
CA LEU A 5 -1.12 -16.07 -53.97
C LEU A 5 -0.21 -14.94 -53.44
N PHE A 6 -0.77 -13.92 -52.78
CA PHE A 6 0.00 -12.92 -52.05
C PHE A 6 0.34 -13.47 -50.66
N LEU A 7 1.61 -13.82 -50.45
CA LEU A 7 2.15 -14.19 -49.14
C LEU A 7 2.50 -12.90 -48.38
N PHE A 8 1.75 -12.57 -47.33
CA PHE A 8 2.16 -11.55 -46.37
C PHE A 8 3.27 -12.13 -45.48
N LEU A 9 4.50 -11.68 -45.69
CA LEU A 9 5.63 -11.96 -44.81
C LEU A 9 5.48 -11.11 -43.54
N SER A 10 5.05 -11.70 -42.43
CA SER A 10 5.19 -11.10 -41.11
C SER A 10 6.66 -11.20 -40.68
N VAL A 11 7.38 -10.08 -40.77
CA VAL A 11 8.71 -9.96 -40.16
C VAL A 11 8.51 -9.90 -38.65
N ALA A 12 8.52 -11.06 -38.00
CA ALA A 12 8.74 -11.13 -36.56
C ALA A 12 10.21 -10.78 -36.31
N SER A 13 10.47 -9.55 -35.88
CA SER A 13 11.79 -9.16 -35.38
C SER A 13 12.07 -9.94 -34.10
N SER A 14 12.77 -11.06 -34.22
CA SER A 14 13.37 -11.76 -33.09
C SER A 14 14.49 -10.90 -32.52
N VAL A 15 14.20 -10.17 -31.45
CA VAL A 15 15.24 -9.54 -30.63
C VAL A 15 16.05 -10.69 -30.02
N SER A 16 17.26 -10.87 -30.55
CA SER A 16 18.21 -11.87 -30.03
C SER A 16 18.41 -11.66 -28.52
N ALA A 17 18.24 -12.74 -27.75
CA ALA A 17 18.51 -12.76 -26.30
C ALA A 17 19.99 -12.48 -25.96
N ALA A 18 20.90 -12.53 -26.95
CA ALA A 18 22.34 -12.40 -26.76
C ALA A 18 22.84 -10.98 -26.46
N GLY A 19 21.96 -9.98 -26.33
CA GLY A 19 22.33 -8.57 -26.22
C GLY A 19 22.30 -7.95 -24.82
N ASN A 20 21.57 -8.53 -23.86
CA ASN A 20 21.26 -7.86 -22.58
C ASN A 20 21.88 -8.57 -21.37
N VAL A 21 23.17 -8.91 -21.44
CA VAL A 21 23.90 -9.41 -20.28
C VAL A 21 24.07 -8.27 -19.25
N CYS A 22 23.37 -8.37 -18.12
CA CYS A 22 23.53 -7.42 -17.02
C CYS A 22 24.59 -7.85 -16.00
N LYS A 23 25.16 -6.84 -15.33
CA LYS A 23 26.19 -7.02 -14.30
C LYS A 23 25.60 -6.90 -12.90
N THR A 24 26.33 -7.39 -11.91
CA THR A 24 26.05 -7.14 -10.49
C THR A 24 26.76 -5.87 -10.03
N GLY A 25 26.12 -5.06 -9.20
CA GLY A 25 26.74 -3.90 -8.54
C GLY A 25 26.80 -2.64 -9.39
N ASN A 26 25.91 -2.47 -10.37
CA ASN A 26 25.84 -1.23 -11.14
C ASN A 26 25.43 -0.07 -10.23
N ILE A 27 26.07 1.10 -10.37
CA ILE A 27 25.67 2.32 -9.68
C ILE A 27 24.97 3.23 -10.69
N VAL A 28 23.75 3.65 -10.37
CA VAL A 28 22.94 4.54 -11.20
C VAL A 28 22.78 5.86 -10.47
N ASN A 29 23.23 6.95 -11.09
CA ASN A 29 23.08 8.30 -10.58
C ASN A 29 22.07 9.08 -11.43
N ARG A 30 21.45 10.11 -10.83
CA ARG A 30 20.61 11.06 -11.58
C ARG A 30 21.38 11.68 -12.74
N LEU A 31 20.79 11.65 -13.93
CA LEU A 31 21.37 12.27 -15.12
C LEU A 31 21.26 13.81 -15.05
N VAL A 32 22.29 14.51 -15.53
CA VAL A 32 22.40 15.99 -15.42
C VAL A 32 21.29 16.71 -16.19
N ASN A 33 20.81 16.13 -17.28
CA ASN A 33 19.80 16.69 -18.17
C ASN A 33 18.34 16.34 -17.80
N SER A 34 18.11 15.80 -16.59
CA SER A 34 16.78 15.37 -16.13
C SER A 34 16.11 14.30 -17.01
N GLN A 35 16.86 13.63 -17.89
CA GLN A 35 16.32 12.53 -18.68
C GLN A 35 16.12 11.28 -17.82
N PRO A 36 15.15 10.41 -18.17
CA PRO A 36 15.01 9.14 -17.47
C PRO A 36 16.22 8.26 -17.75
N TYR A 37 16.58 7.44 -16.76
CA TYR A 37 17.53 6.35 -16.96
C TYR A 37 16.77 5.11 -17.41
N TYR A 38 17.18 4.50 -18.52
CA TYR A 38 16.59 3.27 -19.05
C TYR A 38 17.56 2.11 -18.92
N TRP A 39 17.03 0.95 -18.54
CA TRP A 39 17.75 -0.30 -18.65
C TRP A 39 16.85 -1.40 -19.25
N PRO A 40 17.32 -2.11 -20.31
CA PRO A 40 18.46 -1.75 -21.16
C PRO A 40 18.26 -0.37 -21.82
N ALA A 41 19.35 0.32 -22.18
CA ALA A 41 19.28 1.67 -22.75
C ALA A 41 18.50 1.75 -24.07
N THR A 42 18.33 0.62 -24.76
CA THR A 42 17.56 0.50 -26.01
C THR A 42 16.08 0.24 -25.81
N TRP A 43 15.64 -0.04 -24.58
CA TRP A 43 14.24 -0.33 -24.25
C TRP A 43 13.46 0.96 -23.95
N ASN A 44 12.19 0.97 -24.31
CA ASN A 44 11.21 1.94 -23.86
C ASN A 44 9.83 1.28 -23.61
N GLU A 45 8.89 2.04 -23.07
CA GLU A 45 7.60 1.55 -22.58
C GLU A 45 6.66 1.07 -23.70
N THR A 46 6.94 1.43 -24.96
CA THR A 46 6.17 0.96 -26.13
C THR A 46 6.61 -0.42 -26.60
N GLN A 47 7.72 -0.94 -26.06
CA GLN A 47 8.32 -2.21 -26.42
C GLN A 47 8.09 -3.25 -25.32
N THR A 48 7.99 -4.50 -25.72
CA THR A 48 8.05 -5.63 -24.78
C THR A 48 9.39 -5.61 -24.04
N ALA A 49 9.36 -5.92 -22.74
CA ALA A 49 10.58 -6.07 -21.97
C ALA A 49 11.50 -7.11 -22.65
N PRO A 50 12.80 -6.80 -22.81
CA PRO A 50 13.73 -7.70 -23.45
C PRO A 50 13.95 -8.97 -22.63
N ALA A 51 14.33 -10.03 -23.32
CA ALA A 51 14.68 -11.30 -22.69
C ALA A 51 15.97 -11.18 -21.87
N LEU A 52 15.99 -11.85 -20.72
CA LEU A 52 17.15 -12.14 -19.89
C LEU A 52 17.56 -13.61 -20.10
N GLU A 53 18.87 -13.86 -20.22
CA GLU A 53 19.37 -15.22 -20.32
C GLU A 53 19.19 -15.95 -18.99
N MET A 54 19.00 -17.27 -19.07
CA MET A 54 18.85 -18.13 -17.91
C MET A 54 20.09 -18.09 -16.99
N GLY A 55 19.87 -18.06 -15.68
CA GLY A 55 20.95 -18.10 -14.69
C GLY A 55 21.64 -16.76 -14.45
N GLN A 56 21.05 -15.65 -14.92
CA GLN A 56 21.61 -14.33 -14.67
C GLN A 56 21.21 -13.80 -13.29
N THR A 57 22.14 -13.06 -12.68
CA THR A 57 21.88 -12.26 -11.48
C THR A 57 22.44 -10.88 -11.71
N CYS A 58 21.59 -9.87 -11.56
CA CYS A 58 21.89 -8.50 -11.89
C CYS A 58 21.44 -7.58 -10.77
N SER A 59 22.20 -6.52 -10.52
CA SER A 59 21.81 -5.55 -9.50
C SER A 59 22.23 -4.13 -9.83
N TRP A 60 21.40 -3.20 -9.40
CA TRP A 60 21.58 -1.76 -9.52
C TRP A 60 21.39 -1.12 -8.16
N THR A 61 22.32 -0.27 -7.76
CA THR A 61 22.14 0.67 -6.65
C THR A 61 21.89 2.04 -7.24
N VAL A 62 20.71 2.59 -6.98
CA VAL A 62 20.28 3.87 -7.50
C VAL A 62 20.45 4.92 -6.42
N THR A 63 21.20 5.98 -6.70
CA THR A 63 21.37 7.11 -5.78
C THR A 63 20.31 8.17 -6.04
N ILE A 64 19.82 8.78 -4.96
CA ILE A 64 18.79 9.81 -5.02
C ILE A 64 19.29 11.05 -4.30
N PRO A 65 19.55 12.15 -5.02
CA PRO A 65 20.06 13.37 -4.40
C PRO A 65 19.01 13.98 -3.46
N GLN A 66 19.50 14.73 -2.46
CA GLN A 66 18.63 15.49 -1.56
C GLN A 66 17.70 16.43 -2.34
N GLY A 67 16.44 16.50 -1.90
CA GLY A 67 15.38 17.25 -2.59
C GLY A 67 14.71 16.53 -3.76
N TYR A 68 15.15 15.31 -4.11
CA TYR A 68 14.55 14.49 -5.18
C TYR A 68 14.05 13.14 -4.67
N TYR A 69 13.00 12.63 -5.30
CA TYR A 69 12.58 11.24 -5.18
C TYR A 69 12.82 10.55 -6.51
N ALA A 70 12.99 9.24 -6.49
CA ALA A 70 13.03 8.43 -7.70
C ALA A 70 11.70 7.71 -7.92
N LYS A 71 11.19 7.79 -9.14
CA LYS A 71 10.08 6.97 -9.64
C LYS A 71 10.67 5.85 -10.49
N LEU A 72 10.58 4.61 -10.00
CA LEU A 72 11.03 3.41 -10.71
C LEU A 72 9.81 2.74 -11.36
N ILE A 73 9.90 2.44 -12.64
CA ILE A 73 8.87 1.70 -13.38
C ILE A 73 9.54 0.47 -13.98
N ILE A 74 9.02 -0.71 -13.65
CA ILE A 74 9.55 -2.01 -14.08
C ILE A 74 8.56 -2.66 -15.03
N ASN A 75 9.05 -3.23 -16.13
CA ASN A 75 8.31 -4.15 -16.97
C ASN A 75 9.07 -5.47 -17.01
N GLY A 76 8.43 -6.56 -16.61
CA GLY A 76 9.10 -7.84 -16.61
C GLY A 76 8.24 -8.96 -16.09
N LYS A 77 8.65 -10.19 -16.43
CA LYS A 77 8.00 -11.40 -15.96
C LYS A 77 8.98 -12.55 -15.93
N THR A 78 8.93 -13.33 -14.86
CA THR A 78 9.62 -14.61 -14.73
C THR A 78 8.70 -15.76 -15.21
N GLN A 79 9.30 -16.86 -15.65
CA GLN A 79 8.55 -18.06 -16.09
C GLN A 79 8.49 -19.15 -15.01
N ASP A 80 9.06 -18.90 -13.84
CA ASP A 80 9.16 -19.84 -12.73
C ASP A 80 9.06 -19.12 -11.38
N SER A 81 8.91 -19.89 -10.30
CA SER A 81 8.74 -19.40 -8.93
C SER A 81 10.04 -19.13 -8.17
N LEU A 82 11.20 -19.56 -8.71
CA LEU A 82 12.52 -19.38 -8.07
C LEU A 82 13.20 -18.08 -8.53
N SER A 83 12.86 -17.62 -9.73
CA SER A 83 13.24 -16.33 -10.26
C SER A 83 12.48 -15.20 -9.56
N ILE A 84 13.18 -14.13 -9.19
CA ILE A 84 12.62 -12.98 -8.47
C ILE A 84 13.16 -11.66 -8.98
N PHE A 85 12.30 -10.65 -8.96
CA PHE A 85 12.66 -9.24 -8.96
C PHE A 85 12.56 -8.73 -7.52
N GLN A 86 13.52 -7.90 -7.13
CA GLN A 86 13.64 -7.42 -5.76
C GLN A 86 13.96 -5.94 -5.75
N THR A 87 13.29 -5.18 -4.88
CA THR A 87 13.70 -3.83 -4.53
C THR A 87 13.93 -3.69 -3.03
N ILE A 88 14.97 -2.96 -2.64
CA ILE A 88 15.23 -2.61 -1.23
C ILE A 88 15.38 -1.10 -1.12
N ASP A 89 14.56 -0.46 -0.30
CA ASP A 89 14.62 0.99 -0.09
C ASP A 89 15.66 1.41 0.99
N ALA A 90 15.76 2.72 1.25
CA ALA A 90 16.70 3.28 2.21
C ALA A 90 16.42 2.88 3.67
N ALA A 91 15.18 2.51 4.00
CA ALA A 91 14.78 2.02 5.32
C ALA A 91 14.99 0.50 5.46
N GLY A 92 15.39 -0.18 4.38
CA GLY A 92 15.59 -1.62 4.35
C GLY A 92 14.33 -2.41 4.03
N ASN A 93 13.23 -1.76 3.61
CA ASN A 93 12.02 -2.47 3.22
C ASN A 93 12.27 -3.25 1.94
N LEU A 94 11.91 -4.53 1.97
CA LEU A 94 12.15 -5.50 0.92
C LEU A 94 10.84 -5.80 0.18
N MET A 95 10.82 -5.59 -1.13
CA MET A 95 9.71 -6.00 -2.00
C MET A 95 10.20 -7.05 -2.98
N ARG A 96 9.42 -8.13 -3.16
CA ARG A 96 9.72 -9.22 -4.09
C ARG A 96 8.54 -9.49 -4.99
N THR A 97 8.81 -9.60 -6.29
CA THR A 97 7.79 -9.89 -7.30
C THR A 97 8.34 -10.85 -8.36
N THR A 98 7.44 -11.52 -9.08
CA THR A 98 7.76 -12.37 -10.24
C THR A 98 7.22 -11.76 -11.53
N GLN A 99 6.39 -10.73 -11.43
CA GLN A 99 5.78 -10.03 -12.55
C GLN A 99 5.59 -8.55 -12.20
N GLU A 100 5.93 -7.69 -13.15
CA GLU A 100 5.81 -6.23 -13.07
C GLU A 100 5.19 -5.70 -14.35
N GLY A 101 4.10 -4.96 -14.21
CA GLY A 101 3.29 -4.45 -15.32
C GLY A 101 3.38 -2.94 -15.49
N MET A 102 4.53 -2.33 -15.16
CA MET A 102 4.79 -0.89 -15.19
C MET A 102 4.11 -0.05 -14.10
N GLN A 103 3.61 -0.67 -13.02
CA GLN A 103 3.17 0.06 -11.84
C GLN A 103 4.38 0.70 -11.12
N PRO A 104 4.33 2.00 -10.81
CA PRO A 104 5.50 2.71 -10.29
C PRO A 104 5.80 2.38 -8.82
N TYR A 105 7.08 2.45 -8.49
CA TYR A 105 7.64 2.51 -7.14
C TYR A 105 8.20 3.90 -6.89
N TYR A 106 8.14 4.35 -5.63
CA TYR A 106 8.59 5.68 -5.24
C TYR A 106 9.57 5.57 -4.10
N PHE A 107 10.75 6.18 -4.26
CA PHE A 107 11.83 6.11 -3.28
C PHE A 107 12.29 7.53 -2.91
N PRO A 108 12.37 7.87 -1.61
CA PRO A 108 12.80 9.19 -1.16
C PRO A 108 14.34 9.36 -1.26
N PRO A 109 14.90 10.53 -0.89
CA PRO A 109 16.35 10.75 -0.96
C PRO A 109 17.17 9.69 -0.20
N SER A 110 18.40 9.46 -0.66
CA SER A 110 19.39 8.44 -0.23
C SER A 110 19.69 7.47 -1.36
N LYS A 111 19.14 6.25 -1.32
CA LYS A 111 19.34 5.21 -2.33
C LYS A 111 18.30 4.09 -2.21
N PHE A 112 18.15 3.32 -3.27
CA PHE A 112 17.50 2.02 -3.26
C PHE A 112 18.28 1.04 -4.13
N SER A 113 18.02 -0.25 -4.00
CA SER A 113 18.54 -1.27 -4.90
C SER A 113 17.44 -1.96 -5.68
N VAL A 114 17.78 -2.38 -6.90
CA VAL A 114 16.99 -3.28 -7.74
C VAL A 114 17.86 -4.49 -8.02
N THR A 115 17.33 -5.68 -7.78
CA THR A 115 18.03 -6.94 -8.06
C THR A 115 17.12 -7.86 -8.83
N VAL A 116 17.67 -8.52 -9.84
CA VAL A 116 17.03 -9.61 -10.56
C VAL A 116 17.88 -10.85 -10.40
N SER A 117 17.25 -11.96 -10.06
CA SER A 117 17.86 -13.28 -10.07
C SER A 117 16.92 -14.21 -10.80
N ASN A 118 17.35 -14.80 -11.90
CA ASN A 118 16.50 -15.68 -12.70
C ASN A 118 17.14 -17.06 -12.93
N GLN A 119 16.39 -18.11 -12.60
CA GLN A 119 16.77 -19.50 -12.83
C GLN A 119 16.23 -20.06 -14.15
N ALA A 120 15.17 -19.47 -14.70
CA ALA A 120 14.67 -19.75 -16.04
C ALA A 120 14.68 -18.49 -16.91
N ALA A 121 14.16 -18.60 -18.14
CA ALA A 121 13.97 -17.46 -19.01
C ALA A 121 13.06 -16.41 -18.33
N ALA A 122 13.48 -15.15 -18.37
CA ALA A 122 12.73 -14.02 -17.84
C ALA A 122 12.76 -12.86 -18.84
N THR A 123 11.87 -11.90 -18.64
CA THR A 123 11.95 -10.59 -19.30
C THR A 123 12.08 -9.53 -18.22
N PHE A 124 12.91 -8.52 -18.48
CA PHE A 124 13.11 -7.44 -17.52
C PHE A 124 13.58 -6.18 -18.22
N ALA A 125 12.97 -5.07 -17.85
CA ALA A 125 13.46 -3.73 -18.11
C ALA A 125 12.91 -2.79 -17.05
N PHE A 126 13.56 -1.64 -16.89
CA PHE A 126 13.05 -0.58 -16.06
C PHE A 126 13.45 0.79 -16.57
N ARG A 127 12.69 1.80 -16.13
CA ARG A 127 13.11 3.20 -16.19
C ARG A 127 13.10 3.83 -14.80
N ILE A 128 13.95 4.84 -14.61
CA ILE A 128 13.99 5.66 -13.41
C ILE A 128 13.88 7.13 -13.81
N GLU A 129 12.97 7.83 -13.16
CA GLU A 129 12.83 9.29 -13.24
C GLU A 129 13.16 9.90 -11.88
N TRP A 130 13.86 11.03 -11.86
CA TRP A 130 14.09 11.79 -10.63
C TRP A 130 13.24 13.06 -10.66
N LYS A 131 12.34 13.20 -9.68
CA LYS A 131 11.41 14.33 -9.56
C LYS A 131 11.64 15.05 -8.22
N LEU A 132 11.25 16.31 -8.15
CA LEU A 132 11.40 17.11 -6.93
C LEU A 132 10.47 16.59 -5.84
N LEU A 133 10.96 16.50 -4.59
CA LEU A 133 10.06 16.35 -3.44
C LEU A 133 9.34 17.66 -3.13
N PRO A 134 8.10 17.56 -2.60
CA PRO A 134 7.47 18.67 -1.91
C PRO A 134 8.37 19.21 -0.78
N THR A 135 8.52 20.53 -0.72
CA THR A 135 9.40 21.19 0.27
C THR A 135 8.64 21.73 1.48
N LEU A 136 7.36 22.07 1.30
CA LEU A 136 6.50 22.67 2.33
C LEU A 136 5.23 21.83 2.50
N PRO A 137 4.74 21.64 3.74
CA PRO A 137 3.45 21.01 3.96
C PRO A 137 2.31 21.79 3.35
N THR A 138 1.38 21.07 2.74
CA THR A 138 0.08 21.59 2.32
C THR A 138 -0.87 21.75 3.50
N LEU A 139 -0.66 20.99 4.59
CA LEU A 139 -1.46 21.06 5.80
C LEU A 139 -0.62 20.63 7.02
N TYR A 140 -0.86 21.33 8.13
CA TYR A 140 -0.45 20.92 9.47
C TYR A 140 -1.72 20.67 10.28
N THR A 141 -1.83 19.50 10.89
CA THR A 141 -3.01 19.13 11.68
C THR A 141 -2.61 18.25 12.85
N GLN A 142 -3.53 18.05 13.79
CA GLN A 142 -3.32 17.28 15.00
C GLN A 142 -4.38 16.17 15.08
N ILE A 143 -3.94 14.96 15.43
CA ILE A 143 -4.79 13.82 15.73
C ILE A 143 -4.93 13.68 17.24
N SER A 144 -6.17 13.50 17.69
CA SER A 144 -6.50 13.26 19.10
C SER A 144 -7.59 12.18 19.20
N ALA A 145 -8.66 12.42 19.96
CA ALA A 145 -9.76 11.47 20.14
C ALA A 145 -10.53 11.20 18.82
N ILE A 146 -10.67 12.18 17.94
CA ILE A 146 -11.43 12.03 16.69
C ILE A 146 -10.50 11.47 15.60
N ALA A 147 -10.90 10.35 15.00
CA ALA A 147 -10.22 9.77 13.85
C ALA A 147 -10.36 10.66 12.61
N GLU A 148 -9.35 10.65 11.74
CA GLU A 148 -9.41 11.28 10.42
C GLU A 148 -9.38 10.20 9.34
N VAL A 149 -10.19 10.39 8.29
CA VAL A 149 -10.13 9.57 7.08
C VAL A 149 -9.83 10.49 5.92
N ILE A 150 -8.74 10.20 5.20
CA ILE A 150 -8.39 10.89 3.97
C ILE A 150 -8.40 9.93 2.79
N ASN A 151 -8.64 10.47 1.59
CA ASN A 151 -8.24 9.75 0.38
C ASN A 151 -6.74 9.92 0.19
N ALA A 152 -6.02 8.81 0.29
CA ALA A 152 -4.57 8.78 0.35
C ALA A 152 -3.89 8.97 -1.01
N THR A 153 -4.62 8.82 -2.11
CA THR A 153 -4.02 8.77 -3.45
C THR A 153 -4.68 9.71 -4.47
N ASN A 154 -5.79 10.37 -4.18
CA ASN A 154 -6.53 11.18 -5.18
C ASN A 154 -5.80 12.44 -5.66
N LYS A 155 -4.82 12.95 -4.91
CA LYS A 155 -4.05 14.14 -5.27
C LYS A 155 -2.66 14.11 -4.66
N GLU A 156 -1.74 14.86 -5.23
CA GLU A 156 -0.46 15.13 -4.59
C GLU A 156 -0.67 16.01 -3.34
N TYR A 157 -0.03 15.64 -2.23
CA TYR A 157 -0.11 16.39 -0.97
C TYR A 157 1.08 16.10 -0.07
N TYR A 158 1.29 16.97 0.92
CA TYR A 158 2.24 16.78 2.00
C TYR A 158 1.55 17.25 3.30
N ILE A 159 1.13 16.31 4.14
CA ILE A 159 0.46 16.61 5.41
C ILE A 159 1.35 16.21 6.57
N VAL A 160 1.41 17.06 7.60
CA VAL A 160 2.02 16.76 8.90
C VAL A 160 0.90 16.51 9.89
N TYR A 161 0.95 15.36 10.56
CA TYR A 161 0.06 14.98 11.66
C TYR A 161 0.86 14.93 12.96
N ASP A 162 0.53 15.80 13.90
CA ASP A 162 1.03 15.74 15.28
C ASP A 162 0.02 15.03 16.18
N SER A 163 0.45 14.44 17.28
CA SER A 163 -0.41 13.89 18.33
C SER A 163 0.25 14.01 19.71
N ASN A 164 -0.41 13.57 20.78
CA ASN A 164 0.19 13.60 22.12
C ASN A 164 0.85 12.29 22.53
N SER A 165 0.61 11.21 21.80
CA SER A 165 1.05 9.86 22.19
C SER A 165 1.51 8.98 21.03
N GLY A 166 1.68 9.56 19.84
CA GLY A 166 1.95 8.84 18.59
C GLY A 166 0.73 8.72 17.66
N VAL A 167 0.98 8.31 16.43
CA VAL A 167 -0.02 8.23 15.35
C VAL A 167 -0.13 6.79 14.87
N SER A 168 -1.37 6.33 14.66
CA SER A 168 -1.70 5.09 14.00
C SER A 168 -2.20 5.36 12.58
N LEU A 169 -1.75 4.53 11.63
CA LEU A 169 -2.11 4.57 10.22
C LEU A 169 -2.63 3.20 9.78
N LEU A 170 -3.84 3.17 9.21
CA LEU A 170 -4.47 1.96 8.67
C LEU A 170 -5.03 2.22 7.26
N PRO A 171 -4.38 1.71 6.19
CA PRO A 171 -4.83 1.90 4.82
C PRO A 171 -5.97 0.94 4.43
N PHE A 172 -6.89 1.43 3.61
CA PHE A 172 -8.03 0.70 3.03
C PHE A 172 -8.03 0.92 1.51
N PRO A 173 -7.52 -0.02 0.70
CA PRO A 173 -7.51 0.15 -0.75
C PRO A 173 -8.91 0.05 -1.33
N GLU A 174 -9.15 0.75 -2.44
CA GLU A 174 -10.41 0.62 -3.19
C GLU A 174 -10.58 -0.77 -3.80
N ASP A 175 -9.46 -1.38 -4.25
CA ASP A 175 -9.41 -2.74 -4.78
C ASP A 175 -8.31 -3.55 -4.07
N ILE A 176 -8.72 -4.51 -3.25
CA ILE A 176 -7.83 -5.40 -2.50
C ILE A 176 -6.94 -6.29 -3.39
N ASN A 177 -7.27 -6.43 -4.67
CA ASN A 177 -6.47 -7.18 -5.64
C ASN A 177 -5.53 -6.27 -6.44
N ASN A 178 -5.71 -4.94 -6.40
CA ASN A 178 -4.97 -3.99 -7.21
C ASN A 178 -4.77 -2.64 -6.50
N TYR A 179 -3.90 -2.65 -5.49
CA TYR A 179 -3.63 -1.50 -4.61
C TYR A 179 -2.22 -0.88 -4.82
N TYR A 180 -1.63 -1.05 -6.00
CA TYR A 180 -0.27 -0.56 -6.28
C TYR A 180 -0.11 0.96 -6.18
N SER A 181 -1.19 1.73 -6.32
CA SER A 181 -1.18 3.19 -6.13
C SER A 181 -0.81 3.59 -4.70
N LEU A 182 -1.04 2.74 -3.69
CA LEU A 182 -0.59 3.01 -2.32
C LEU A 182 0.93 3.18 -2.20
N ARG A 183 1.73 2.77 -3.21
CA ARG A 183 3.18 2.99 -3.26
C ARG A 183 3.56 4.46 -3.36
N SER A 184 2.70 5.34 -3.89
CA SER A 184 2.99 6.76 -4.03
C SER A 184 2.87 7.55 -2.74
N THR A 185 2.20 6.98 -1.72
CA THR A 185 2.01 7.61 -0.41
C THR A 185 3.08 7.14 0.56
N LEU A 186 4.10 7.99 0.75
CA LEU A 186 5.25 7.73 1.63
C LEU A 186 5.00 8.24 3.05
N ILE A 187 5.58 7.55 4.02
CA ILE A 187 5.45 7.81 5.45
C ILE A 187 6.83 8.12 6.05
N PHE A 188 6.91 9.22 6.81
CA PHE A 188 8.10 9.60 7.58
C PHE A 188 7.73 9.90 9.02
N GLU A 189 8.51 9.41 9.98
CA GLU A 189 8.41 9.85 11.37
C GLU A 189 9.09 11.21 11.58
N GLY A 190 8.50 12.04 12.43
CA GLY A 190 8.92 13.41 12.68
C GLY A 190 8.14 14.43 11.84
N GLY A 191 8.28 15.71 12.15
CA GLY A 191 7.44 16.76 11.56
C GLY A 191 7.81 17.22 10.14
N ARG A 192 8.85 16.67 9.50
CA ARG A 192 9.32 17.13 8.16
C ARG A 192 9.97 16.03 7.31
N ILE A 193 9.74 16.02 5.99
CA ILE A 193 10.33 15.01 5.07
C ILE A 193 11.87 15.09 5.03
N GLN A 194 12.46 16.29 5.05
CA GLN A 194 13.91 16.47 4.84
C GLN A 194 14.76 16.03 6.04
N ARG A 195 14.15 15.85 7.21
CA ARG A 195 14.81 15.46 8.47
C ARG A 195 14.14 14.26 9.15
N GLY A 196 12.97 13.87 8.67
CA GLY A 196 12.19 12.77 9.20
C GLY A 196 12.79 11.43 8.81
N ASN A 197 12.50 10.42 9.63
CA ASN A 197 12.93 9.06 9.36
C ASN A 197 11.94 8.43 8.38
N TYR A 198 12.40 8.08 7.18
CA TYR A 198 11.55 7.38 6.22
C TYR A 198 11.26 5.97 6.72
N ILE A 199 9.98 5.61 6.73
CA ILE A 199 9.51 4.32 7.26
C ILE A 199 9.14 3.37 6.13
N GLY A 200 8.46 3.87 5.11
CA GLY A 200 7.87 3.05 4.06
C GLY A 200 6.76 3.78 3.34
N ASN A 201 5.84 3.02 2.76
CA ASN A 201 4.67 3.53 2.06
C ASN A 201 3.41 2.76 2.47
N LEU A 202 2.24 3.27 2.11
CA LEU A 202 0.97 2.64 2.48
C LEU A 202 0.80 1.23 1.89
N PHE A 203 1.44 0.93 0.75
CA PHE A 203 1.41 -0.41 0.16
C PHE A 203 2.08 -1.43 1.09
N LEU A 204 3.23 -1.09 1.67
CA LEU A 204 3.94 -1.94 2.63
C LEU A 204 3.15 -2.10 3.94
N ILE A 205 2.53 -1.02 4.43
CA ILE A 205 1.70 -1.07 5.64
C ILE A 205 0.52 -2.02 5.40
N TYR A 206 -0.19 -1.88 4.28
CA TYR A 206 -1.30 -2.77 3.93
C TYR A 206 -0.86 -4.23 3.83
N GLN A 207 0.26 -4.51 3.13
CA GLN A 207 0.78 -5.87 3.00
C GLN A 207 1.19 -6.52 4.32
N SER A 208 1.54 -5.72 5.33
CA SER A 208 1.89 -6.23 6.65
C SER A 208 0.68 -6.85 7.39
N GLY A 209 -0.54 -6.55 6.96
CA GLY A 209 -1.78 -6.95 7.63
C GLY A 209 -1.99 -6.29 9.00
N ASN A 210 -1.20 -5.26 9.32
CA ASN A 210 -1.25 -4.56 10.59
C ASN A 210 -1.32 -3.05 10.37
N GLN A 211 -1.90 -2.34 11.34
CA GLN A 211 -1.72 -0.89 11.44
C GLN A 211 -0.24 -0.56 11.64
N TYR A 212 0.18 0.57 11.10
CA TYR A 212 1.45 1.17 11.49
C TYR A 212 1.22 2.08 12.70
N ILE A 213 2.13 2.05 13.66
CA ILE A 213 2.14 2.94 14.84
C ILE A 213 3.52 3.60 14.89
N THR A 214 3.55 4.91 15.13
CA THR A 214 4.82 5.63 15.27
C THR A 214 5.69 5.04 16.38
N SER A 215 7.00 5.02 16.15
CA SER A 215 7.99 4.53 17.09
C SER A 215 8.04 5.38 18.36
N SER A 216 8.47 4.77 19.47
CA SER A 216 8.61 5.48 20.75
C SER A 216 9.49 6.73 20.61
N GLY A 217 9.00 7.86 21.13
CA GLY A 217 9.65 9.17 21.01
C GLY A 217 9.27 9.98 19.77
N PHE A 218 8.36 9.47 18.93
CA PHE A 218 7.80 10.21 17.80
C PHE A 218 6.29 10.45 17.96
N ASP A 219 5.95 11.71 18.20
CA ASP A 219 4.58 12.19 18.30
C ASP A 219 4.08 12.87 17.01
N SER A 220 4.81 12.68 15.91
CA SER A 220 4.48 13.27 14.61
C SER A 220 4.83 12.36 13.45
N VAL A 221 4.00 12.40 12.41
CA VAL A 221 4.22 11.70 11.16
C VAL A 221 3.97 12.65 9.98
N VAL A 222 4.78 12.52 8.94
CA VAL A 222 4.51 13.09 7.64
C VAL A 222 3.93 12.02 6.72
N ILE A 223 2.84 12.39 6.06
CA ILE A 223 2.22 11.61 5.00
C ILE A 223 2.30 12.43 3.73
N VAL A 224 2.96 11.90 2.71
CA VAL A 224 3.15 12.58 1.42
C VAL A 224 2.70 11.66 0.28
N ASN A 225 1.76 12.12 -0.52
CA ASN A 225 1.43 11.44 -1.78
C ASN A 225 2.14 12.15 -2.93
N LEU A 226 2.98 11.41 -3.66
CA LEU A 226 3.85 11.94 -4.72
C LEU A 226 3.23 11.88 -6.12
N GLU A 227 2.10 11.18 -6.30
CA GLU A 227 1.41 11.07 -7.58
C GLU A 227 -0.08 10.82 -7.35
N ALA A 228 -0.93 11.59 -8.04
CA ALA A 228 -2.36 11.36 -8.01
C ALA A 228 -2.75 10.08 -8.77
N SER A 229 -3.67 9.31 -8.22
CA SER A 229 -4.38 8.23 -8.89
C SER A 229 -5.88 8.56 -8.95
N ASN A 230 -6.60 7.91 -9.85
CA ASN A 230 -8.06 8.01 -9.91
C ASN A 230 -8.75 7.03 -8.94
N GLN A 231 -8.01 6.45 -7.98
CA GLN A 231 -8.52 5.47 -7.04
C GLN A 231 -8.92 6.10 -5.71
N THR A 232 -9.92 5.51 -5.07
CA THR A 232 -10.43 5.94 -3.77
C THR A 232 -9.80 5.16 -2.62
N ASN A 233 -8.47 5.11 -2.57
CA ASN A 233 -7.80 4.47 -1.43
C ASN A 233 -7.92 5.36 -0.20
N LEU A 234 -8.48 4.82 0.87
CA LEU A 234 -8.67 5.54 2.12
C LEU A 234 -7.53 5.25 3.09
N LEU A 235 -7.24 6.20 3.97
CA LEU A 235 -6.34 6.04 5.09
C LEU A 235 -7.04 6.52 6.35
N LEU A 236 -7.18 5.62 7.31
CA LEU A 236 -7.63 5.92 8.66
C LEU A 236 -6.43 6.33 9.51
N ILE A 237 -6.53 7.49 10.14
CA ILE A 237 -5.48 8.12 10.95
C ILE A 237 -6.04 8.35 12.35
N GLN A 238 -5.36 7.82 13.37
CA GLN A 238 -5.84 7.80 14.75
C GLN A 238 -4.72 8.08 15.73
N GLU A 239 -5.06 8.52 16.94
CA GLU A 239 -4.08 8.65 18.01
C GLU A 239 -3.77 7.26 18.57
N SER A 240 -2.49 6.88 18.58
CA SER A 240 -2.05 5.49 18.80
C SER A 240 -2.47 4.92 20.14
N ARG A 241 -2.48 5.71 21.23
CA ARG A 241 -2.81 5.24 22.59
C ARG A 241 -4.17 4.56 22.70
N TYR A 242 -5.10 4.88 21.81
CA TYR A 242 -6.45 4.31 21.82
C TYR A 242 -6.56 3.01 21.03
N VAL A 243 -5.57 2.72 20.19
CA VAL A 243 -5.66 1.65 19.19
C VAL A 243 -4.46 0.71 19.18
N GLU A 244 -3.38 1.01 19.91
CA GLU A 244 -2.15 0.21 19.93
C GLU A 244 -2.35 -1.27 20.28
N ASN A 245 -3.34 -1.53 21.15
CA ASN A 245 -3.67 -2.86 21.63
C ASN A 245 -4.66 -3.61 20.74
N LEU A 246 -5.09 -3.00 19.62
CA LEU A 246 -6.07 -3.59 18.71
C LEU A 246 -5.37 -4.33 17.56
N HIS A 247 -5.96 -5.47 17.19
CA HIS A 247 -5.73 -6.12 15.91
C HIS A 247 -6.90 -5.84 14.99
N TYR A 248 -6.65 -5.19 13.85
CA TYR A 248 -7.73 -4.79 12.95
C TYR A 248 -8.05 -5.88 11.93
N VAL A 249 -9.35 -6.07 11.70
CA VAL A 249 -9.90 -6.79 10.56
C VAL A 249 -10.67 -5.79 9.74
N GLU A 250 -10.33 -5.70 8.46
CA GLU A 250 -11.01 -4.84 7.51
C GLU A 250 -12.40 -5.40 7.18
N LEU A 251 -13.44 -4.56 7.35
CA LEU A 251 -14.77 -4.82 6.83
C LEU A 251 -14.87 -4.20 5.44
N VAL A 252 -14.90 -5.05 4.42
CA VAL A 252 -15.04 -4.67 2.99
C VAL A 252 -16.49 -4.89 2.55
N PRO A 253 -17.32 -3.83 2.48
CA PRO A 253 -18.70 -3.97 2.07
C PRO A 253 -18.82 -4.28 0.58
N VAL A 254 -19.72 -5.18 0.22
CA VAL A 254 -20.05 -5.49 -1.18
C VAL A 254 -21.49 -5.09 -1.44
N LEU A 255 -21.69 -4.08 -2.31
CA LEU A 255 -23.00 -3.51 -2.61
C LEU A 255 -23.97 -4.57 -3.15
N ASN A 256 -25.24 -4.51 -2.73
CA ASN A 256 -26.30 -5.43 -3.11
C ASN A 256 -26.00 -6.90 -2.77
N SER A 257 -25.32 -7.14 -1.64
CA SER A 257 -24.94 -8.50 -1.24
C SER A 257 -24.97 -8.70 0.27
N GLN A 258 -25.02 -9.98 0.65
CA GLN A 258 -24.76 -10.40 2.02
C GLN A 258 -23.33 -10.89 2.14
N TYR A 259 -22.64 -10.41 3.17
CA TYR A 259 -21.26 -10.79 3.44
C TYR A 259 -21.05 -10.95 4.94
N LYS A 260 -20.03 -11.75 5.25
CA LYS A 260 -19.66 -12.06 6.63
C LYS A 260 -18.28 -11.55 6.93
N ALA A 261 -18.10 -11.06 8.13
CA ALA A 261 -16.80 -10.73 8.69
C ALA A 261 -16.62 -11.43 10.03
N THR A 262 -15.41 -11.93 10.28
CA THR A 262 -15.09 -12.66 11.50
C THR A 262 -13.94 -11.96 12.19
N ILE A 263 -14.07 -11.73 13.49
CA ILE A 263 -12.97 -11.30 14.35
C ILE A 263 -12.75 -12.33 15.45
N ASN A 264 -11.48 -12.56 15.79
CA ASN A 264 -11.06 -13.52 16.80
C ASN A 264 -10.20 -12.81 17.86
N SER A 265 -10.80 -12.59 19.03
CA SER A 265 -10.16 -11.96 20.19
C SER A 265 -9.71 -12.96 21.25
N GLN A 266 -9.41 -14.22 20.89
CA GLN A 266 -8.92 -15.21 21.86
C GLN A 266 -7.48 -14.93 22.35
N ILE A 267 -6.65 -14.31 21.51
CA ILE A 267 -5.24 -14.02 21.82
C ILE A 267 -5.02 -12.53 22.06
N LYS A 268 -5.57 -11.67 21.19
CA LYS A 268 -5.44 -10.21 21.25
C LYS A 268 -6.79 -9.58 20.95
N THR A 269 -7.14 -8.50 21.63
CA THR A 269 -8.34 -7.72 21.34
C THR A 269 -8.36 -7.35 19.85
N SER A 270 -9.43 -7.74 19.17
CA SER A 270 -9.61 -7.53 17.74
C SER A 270 -10.74 -6.54 17.49
N ALA A 271 -10.58 -5.75 16.43
CA ALA A 271 -11.53 -4.74 16.01
C ALA A 271 -11.90 -4.96 14.54
N LEU A 272 -13.20 -5.08 14.24
CA LEU A 272 -13.72 -5.01 12.89
C LEU A 272 -13.91 -3.54 12.53
N VAL A 273 -13.30 -3.05 11.46
CA VAL A 273 -13.33 -1.63 11.09
C VAL A 273 -13.72 -1.43 9.64
N SER A 274 -14.54 -0.41 9.37
CA SER A 274 -14.88 0.03 8.02
C SER A 274 -14.73 1.54 7.91
N THR A 275 -14.16 2.00 6.79
CA THR A 275 -14.13 3.40 6.36
C THR A 275 -15.03 3.66 5.15
N SER A 276 -15.82 2.65 4.75
CA SER A 276 -16.66 2.71 3.56
C SER A 276 -17.87 3.62 3.77
N SER A 277 -18.21 4.40 2.75
CA SER A 277 -19.46 5.17 2.70
C SER A 277 -20.67 4.34 2.26
N ILE A 278 -20.49 3.04 1.97
CA ILE A 278 -21.58 2.14 1.59
C ILE A 278 -22.46 1.90 2.82
N LYS A 279 -23.75 2.23 2.68
CA LYS A 279 -24.75 1.96 3.73
C LYS A 279 -24.85 0.45 3.94
N GLN A 280 -24.71 0.03 5.19
CA GLN A 280 -24.73 -1.38 5.57
C GLN A 280 -25.63 -1.58 6.79
N THR A 281 -26.36 -2.68 6.77
CA THR A 281 -27.21 -3.12 7.88
C THR A 281 -26.62 -4.40 8.46
N LEU A 282 -26.26 -4.37 9.74
CA LEU A 282 -25.91 -5.58 10.49
C LEU A 282 -27.20 -6.35 10.76
N ILE A 283 -27.33 -7.55 10.20
CA ILE A 283 -28.56 -8.36 10.27
C ILE A 283 -28.43 -9.57 11.19
N ASP A 284 -27.20 -10.05 11.44
CA ASP A 284 -26.93 -11.16 12.37
C ASP A 284 -25.55 -11.00 13.02
N ILE A 285 -25.41 -11.51 14.25
CA ILE A 285 -24.13 -11.65 14.93
C ILE A 285 -24.08 -12.95 15.74
N GLN A 286 -23.03 -13.73 15.52
CA GLN A 286 -22.77 -14.97 16.23
C GLN A 286 -21.57 -14.76 17.15
N MET A 287 -21.84 -14.66 18.45
CA MET A 287 -20.84 -14.53 19.52
C MET A 287 -21.40 -15.10 20.83
N ASP A 288 -20.54 -15.31 21.82
CA ASP A 288 -20.95 -15.67 23.19
C ASP A 288 -21.87 -14.59 23.77
N ASP A 289 -22.96 -15.02 24.43
CA ASP A 289 -23.96 -14.12 25.01
C ASP A 289 -23.41 -13.23 26.13
N ASN A 290 -22.32 -13.65 26.78
CA ASN A 290 -21.62 -12.93 27.84
C ASN A 290 -20.39 -12.19 27.33
N ALA A 291 -19.96 -12.40 26.08
CA ALA A 291 -18.85 -11.62 25.53
C ALA A 291 -19.29 -10.16 25.30
N ASN A 292 -18.34 -9.24 25.47
CA ASN A 292 -18.57 -7.82 25.29
C ASN A 292 -18.15 -7.39 23.90
N ILE A 293 -19.01 -6.61 23.27
CA ILE A 293 -18.73 -5.90 22.03
C ILE A 293 -18.94 -4.41 22.25
N THR A 294 -17.92 -3.63 21.89
CA THR A 294 -17.97 -2.17 21.94
C THR A 294 -18.14 -1.64 20.53
N VAL A 295 -19.13 -0.78 20.32
CA VAL A 295 -19.36 -0.08 19.05
C VAL A 295 -18.85 1.35 19.18
N ALA A 296 -18.04 1.79 18.22
CA ALA A 296 -17.50 3.14 18.17
C ALA A 296 -17.68 3.75 16.77
N TYR A 297 -18.05 5.04 16.75
CA TYR A 297 -18.09 5.86 15.55
C TYR A 297 -16.76 6.62 15.42
N GLY A 298 -15.74 5.97 14.84
CA GLY A 298 -14.37 6.49 14.79
C GLY A 298 -13.39 5.73 15.68
N THR A 299 -12.54 6.48 16.39
CA THR A 299 -11.60 5.91 17.36
C THR A 299 -12.34 5.39 18.58
N PRO A 300 -12.01 4.18 19.09
CA PRO A 300 -12.58 3.66 20.32
C PRO A 300 -11.98 4.38 21.56
N ASP A 301 -12.23 5.68 21.66
CA ASP A 301 -11.89 6.54 22.80
C ASP A 301 -13.17 6.85 23.63
N PRO A 302 -13.06 7.06 24.96
CA PRO A 302 -14.19 7.40 25.81
C PRO A 302 -15.08 8.60 25.37
N MET A 303 -14.60 9.52 24.54
CA MET A 303 -15.34 10.70 24.06
C MET A 303 -16.17 10.45 22.78
N VAL A 304 -15.79 9.46 21.96
CA VAL A 304 -16.47 9.07 20.69
C VAL A 304 -17.10 7.67 20.76
N PHE A 305 -17.09 7.10 21.96
CA PHE A 305 -17.77 5.89 22.39
C PHE A 305 -19.29 5.99 22.19
N ASP A 306 -19.91 5.00 21.54
CA ASP A 306 -21.37 4.84 21.56
C ASP A 306 -21.76 4.03 22.81
N LYS A 307 -21.45 2.73 22.80
CA LYS A 307 -21.85 1.82 23.88
C LYS A 307 -21.12 0.46 23.82
N THR A 308 -20.99 -0.17 24.98
CA THR A 308 -20.63 -1.59 25.12
C THR A 308 -21.88 -2.41 25.41
N TYR A 309 -22.01 -3.55 24.72
CA TYR A 309 -23.12 -4.49 24.88
C TYR A 309 -22.57 -5.88 25.18
N THR A 310 -23.31 -6.66 25.95
CA THR A 310 -23.11 -8.12 25.93
C THR A 310 -23.66 -8.70 24.64
N GLY A 311 -23.17 -9.88 24.21
CA GLY A 311 -23.68 -10.56 23.02
C GLY A 311 -25.20 -10.74 23.04
N LEU A 312 -25.77 -11.08 24.20
CA LEU A 312 -27.22 -11.21 24.38
C LEU A 312 -27.97 -9.89 24.17
N GLN A 313 -27.41 -8.78 24.67
CA GLN A 313 -28.00 -7.45 24.50
C GLN A 313 -27.91 -7.00 23.04
N PHE A 314 -26.76 -7.22 22.41
CA PHE A 314 -26.49 -6.75 21.06
C PHE A 314 -27.36 -7.47 20.01
N LYS A 315 -27.53 -8.80 20.14
CA LYS A 315 -28.43 -9.60 19.28
C LYS A 315 -29.87 -9.09 19.29
N LYS A 316 -30.36 -8.57 20.42
CA LYS A 316 -31.73 -8.04 20.55
C LYS A 316 -31.95 -6.70 19.84
N LEU A 317 -30.87 -6.00 19.46
CA LEU A 317 -30.94 -4.72 18.76
C LEU A 317 -30.98 -4.90 17.24
N LEU A 318 -30.66 -6.09 16.73
CA LEU A 318 -30.60 -6.35 15.29
C LEU A 318 -32.02 -6.37 14.66
N PRO A 319 -32.16 -5.89 13.41
CA PRO A 319 -31.12 -5.33 12.55
C PRO A 319 -30.78 -3.86 12.88
N ILE A 320 -29.50 -3.47 12.71
CA ILE A 320 -29.03 -2.09 12.91
C ILE A 320 -28.41 -1.57 11.62
N MET A 321 -28.86 -0.40 11.16
CA MET A 321 -28.26 0.32 10.04
C MET A 321 -27.21 1.30 10.55
N TYR A 322 -26.02 1.28 9.96
CA TYR A 322 -24.93 2.20 10.29
C TYR A 322 -24.67 3.17 9.12
N GLU A 323 -24.69 4.47 9.42
CA GLU A 323 -24.40 5.56 8.47
C GLU A 323 -23.30 6.47 9.04
N THR A 324 -22.11 5.91 9.26
CA THR A 324 -20.94 6.63 9.81
C THR A 324 -19.76 6.56 8.84
N PRO A 325 -18.92 7.60 8.73
CA PRO A 325 -17.68 7.54 7.96
C PRO A 325 -16.69 6.49 8.46
N VAL A 326 -16.71 6.19 9.77
CA VAL A 326 -15.89 5.15 10.39
C VAL A 326 -16.73 4.35 11.37
N LEU A 327 -16.79 3.04 11.16
CA LEU A 327 -17.48 2.10 12.03
C LEU A 327 -16.47 1.12 12.60
N THR A 328 -16.39 1.01 13.92
CA THR A 328 -15.49 0.09 14.61
C THR A 328 -16.26 -0.77 15.61
N PHE A 329 -16.13 -2.09 15.50
CA PHE A 329 -16.59 -3.05 16.50
C PHE A 329 -15.39 -3.66 17.21
N VAL A 330 -15.23 -3.42 18.50
CA VAL A 330 -14.16 -4.01 19.31
C VAL A 330 -14.73 -5.19 20.10
N LEU A 331 -14.13 -6.37 19.93
CA LEU A 331 -14.47 -7.56 20.70
C LEU A 331 -13.41 -7.80 21.77
N ASP A 332 -13.83 -7.82 23.03
CA ASP A 332 -12.89 -7.94 24.16
C ASP A 332 -12.30 -9.35 24.26
N SER A 333 -13.10 -10.39 24.01
CA SER A 333 -12.67 -11.79 24.03
C SER A 333 -13.56 -12.70 23.19
N GLY A 334 -13.04 -13.87 22.82
CA GLY A 334 -13.79 -14.89 22.08
C GLY A 334 -13.80 -14.68 20.56
N VAL A 335 -14.84 -15.14 19.88
CA VAL A 335 -15.00 -15.03 18.43
C VAL A 335 -16.37 -14.43 18.13
N ALA A 336 -16.41 -13.51 17.17
CA ALA A 336 -17.66 -12.95 16.65
C ALA A 336 -17.69 -13.07 15.12
N VAL A 337 -18.83 -13.54 14.59
CA VAL A 337 -19.13 -13.56 13.15
C VAL A 337 -20.29 -12.61 12.90
N PHE A 338 -20.03 -11.55 12.15
CA PHE A 338 -20.99 -10.54 11.76
C PHE A 338 -21.54 -10.86 10.38
N THR A 339 -22.84 -10.69 10.17
CA THR A 339 -23.46 -10.77 8.85
C THR A 339 -24.09 -9.43 8.50
N PHE A 340 -23.62 -8.82 7.42
CA PHE A 340 -24.11 -7.53 6.93
C PHE A 340 -24.88 -7.70 5.62
N GLN A 341 -25.80 -6.77 5.38
CA GLN A 341 -26.45 -6.51 4.10
C GLN A 341 -26.09 -5.09 3.66
N ALA A 342 -25.50 -4.95 2.47
CA ALA A 342 -25.28 -3.66 1.81
C ALA A 342 -26.01 -3.57 0.48
#